data_AF-A0A5B6W5W7-F1
#
_entry.id   AF-A0A5B6W5W7-F1
#
_cell.length_a   1.000
_cell.length_b   1.000
_cell.length_c   1.000
_cell.angle_alpha   90.00
_cell.angle_beta   90.00
_cell.angle_gamma   90.00
#
_symmetry.space_group_name_H-M   'P 1'
#
loop_
_entity.id
_entity.type
_entity.pdbx_description
1 polymer ?
#
loop_
_entity_poly.entity_id
_entity_poly.type
_entity_poly.pdbx_seq_one_letter_code
_entity_poly.pdbx_strand_id
1 'polypeptide(L)'
;MEIQELTAVIKQDITALNSAVVDLQLFCNSRNEDGVSSDTSSHSTTVVDDLKNRLMSTTKEFKDVLTMRTENLKVHENRRQLFSSNATKESPNPFVRQRPLAVKSAAGAANNLPKWANGSASSSQLFPRAEALQNVESTIHELGTIFNQLATLVSQQGELAIRIDENMDDTLTNVEGAQGALLKYLNSISSNRWLMIKIFFVLIVFLMVFLFFVA
;
A
#
# COMPACT_ATOMS: atom_id res chain seq x y z
N MET A 1 -22.11 -15.44 -1.95
CA MET A 1 -20.86 -16.22 -2.04
C MET A 1 -19.73 -15.36 -2.62
N GLU A 2 -19.94 -14.66 -3.74
CA GLU A 2 -18.91 -13.80 -4.38
C GLU A 2 -18.15 -12.85 -3.42
N ILE A 3 -18.84 -12.11 -2.54
CA ILE A 3 -18.16 -11.21 -1.60
C ILE A 3 -17.40 -11.96 -0.47
N GLN A 4 -17.66 -13.25 -0.22
CA GLN A 4 -16.83 -14.04 0.72
C GLN A 4 -15.57 -14.54 0.02
N GLU A 5 -15.69 -14.92 -1.24
CA GLU A 5 -14.56 -15.34 -2.07
C GLU A 5 -13.56 -14.20 -2.27
N LEU A 6 -14.05 -12.99 -2.62
CA LEU A 6 -13.20 -11.80 -2.72
C LEU A 6 -12.50 -11.46 -1.40
N THR A 7 -13.19 -11.61 -0.26
CA THR A 7 -12.57 -11.41 1.06
C THR A 7 -11.46 -12.43 1.32
N ALA A 8 -11.65 -13.69 0.91
CA ALA A 8 -10.65 -14.74 1.07
C ALA A 8 -9.41 -14.51 0.17
N VAL A 9 -9.61 -14.09 -1.08
CA VAL A 9 -8.51 -13.77 -2.01
C VAL A 9 -7.70 -12.58 -1.48
N ILE A 10 -8.35 -11.48 -1.11
CA ILE A 10 -7.64 -10.29 -0.59
C ILE A 10 -6.90 -10.62 0.71
N LYS A 11 -7.49 -11.44 1.60
CA LYS A 11 -6.81 -11.94 2.80
C LYS A 11 -5.53 -12.71 2.45
N GLN A 12 -5.61 -13.62 1.48
CA GLN A 12 -4.48 -14.42 1.05
C GLN A 12 -3.36 -13.55 0.47
N ASP A 13 -3.72 -12.56 -0.36
CA ASP A 13 -2.76 -11.63 -0.96
C ASP A 13 -2.07 -10.76 0.09
N ILE A 14 -2.82 -10.17 1.04
CA ILE A 14 -2.25 -9.39 2.15
C ILE A 14 -1.29 -10.23 2.99
N THR A 15 -1.62 -11.50 3.23
CA THR A 15 -0.78 -12.42 3.99
C THR A 15 0.51 -12.75 3.25
N ALA A 16 0.41 -13.03 1.94
CA ALA A 16 1.56 -13.30 1.08
C ALA A 16 2.49 -12.06 0.97
N LEU A 17 1.91 -10.87 0.79
CA LEU A 17 2.65 -9.61 0.77
C LEU A 17 3.35 -9.34 2.10
N ASN A 18 2.68 -9.58 3.23
CA ASN A 18 3.28 -9.42 4.55
C ASN A 18 4.51 -10.33 4.72
N SER A 19 4.41 -11.60 4.33
CA SER A 19 5.55 -12.53 4.36
C SER A 19 6.70 -12.03 3.49
N ALA A 20 6.41 -11.65 2.24
CA ALA A 20 7.43 -11.17 1.30
C ALA A 20 8.15 -9.90 1.80
N VAL A 21 7.42 -8.98 2.43
CA VAL A 21 7.99 -7.75 3.02
C VAL A 21 8.89 -8.07 4.21
N VAL A 22 8.50 -9.02 5.06
CA VAL A 22 9.33 -9.49 6.18
C VAL A 22 10.60 -10.17 5.67
N ASP A 23 10.49 -11.03 4.65
CA ASP A 23 11.65 -11.71 4.05
C ASP A 23 12.61 -10.71 3.41
N LEU A 24 12.08 -9.70 2.70
CA LEU A 24 12.87 -8.64 2.11
C LEU A 24 13.60 -7.81 3.18
N GLN A 25 12.93 -7.51 4.30
CA GLN A 25 13.57 -6.82 5.42
C GLN A 25 14.73 -7.63 6.03
N LEU A 26 14.55 -8.94 6.23
CA LEU A 26 15.62 -9.81 6.72
C LEU A 26 16.82 -9.80 5.76
N PHE A 27 16.56 -9.83 4.46
CA PHE A 27 17.59 -9.73 3.44
C PHE A 27 18.32 -8.38 3.48
N CYS A 28 17.60 -7.26 3.60
CA CYS A 28 18.21 -5.93 3.74
C CYS A 28 19.07 -5.83 5.01
N ASN A 29 18.59 -6.36 6.14
CA ASN A 29 19.37 -6.39 7.37
C ASN A 29 20.65 -7.22 7.24
N SER A 30 20.58 -8.41 6.64
CA SER A 30 21.75 -9.28 6.42
C SER A 30 22.76 -8.65 5.45
N ARG A 31 22.28 -7.97 4.41
CA ARG A 31 23.11 -7.29 3.41
C ARG A 31 23.90 -6.12 4.00
N ASN A 32 23.37 -5.48 5.04
CA ASN A 32 24.01 -4.34 5.69
C ASN A 32 25.29 -4.76 6.47
N GLU A 33 25.42 -6.02 6.86
CA GLU A 33 26.63 -6.53 7.55
C GLU A 33 27.78 -6.88 6.61
N ASP A 34 27.50 -7.20 5.34
CA ASP A 34 28.49 -7.65 4.34
C ASP A 34 29.26 -6.49 3.65
N GLY A 35 29.09 -5.25 4.08
CA GLY A 35 29.87 -4.10 3.57
C GLY A 35 29.60 -3.73 2.11
N VAL A 36 28.38 -4.01 1.60
CA VAL A 36 27.90 -3.52 0.30
C VAL A 36 27.83 -1.98 0.30
N SER A 37 28.01 -1.36 -0.86
CA SER A 37 27.91 0.10 -1.08
C SER A 37 26.71 0.71 -0.36
N SER A 38 26.96 1.74 0.46
CA SER A 38 25.97 2.46 1.28
C SER A 38 24.67 2.76 0.53
N ASP A 39 24.80 3.33 -0.67
CA ASP A 39 23.69 3.80 -1.51
C ASP A 39 22.68 2.71 -1.83
N THR A 40 23.15 1.49 -2.09
CA THR A 40 22.28 0.35 -2.42
C THR A 40 21.51 -0.12 -1.19
N SER A 41 22.13 -0.07 -0.02
CA SER A 41 21.48 -0.44 1.25
C SER A 41 20.41 0.57 1.65
N SER A 42 20.72 1.87 1.56
CA SER A 42 19.77 2.96 1.83
C SER A 42 18.60 2.96 0.85
N HIS A 43 18.87 2.71 -0.44
CA HIS A 43 17.81 2.53 -1.44
C HIS A 43 16.93 1.31 -1.14
N SER A 44 17.53 0.16 -0.80
CA SER A 44 16.77 -1.07 -0.50
C SER A 44 15.89 -0.90 0.73
N THR A 45 16.42 -0.31 1.80
CA THR A 45 15.67 0.04 3.01
C THR A 45 14.53 1.00 2.67
N THR A 46 14.79 1.98 1.80
CA THR A 46 13.78 2.94 1.35
C THR A 46 12.58 2.31 0.66
N VAL A 47 12.85 1.36 -0.24
CA VAL A 47 11.82 0.60 -0.94
C VAL A 47 11.04 -0.28 0.04
N VAL A 48 11.72 -0.94 0.98
CA VAL A 48 11.06 -1.75 2.02
C VAL A 48 10.10 -0.92 2.85
N ASP A 49 10.49 0.29 3.25
CA ASP A 49 9.64 1.17 4.05
C ASP A 49 8.41 1.67 3.28
N ASP A 50 8.58 2.01 1.99
CA ASP A 50 7.45 2.38 1.14
C ASP A 50 6.46 1.22 1.02
N LEU A 51 6.97 0.02 0.73
CA LEU A 51 6.14 -1.19 0.63
C LEU A 51 5.40 -1.48 1.93
N LYS A 52 6.07 -1.37 3.09
CA LYS A 52 5.45 -1.52 4.42
C LYS A 52 4.32 -0.52 4.66
N ASN A 53 4.54 0.76 4.39
CA ASN A 53 3.54 1.80 4.60
C ASN A 53 2.33 1.62 3.69
N ARG A 54 2.56 1.23 2.43
CA ARG A 54 1.49 0.94 1.48
C ARG A 54 0.70 -0.29 1.91
N LEU A 55 1.37 -1.38 2.30
CA LEU A 55 0.72 -2.58 2.81
C LEU A 55 -0.09 -2.30 4.07
N MET A 56 0.45 -1.51 5.00
CA MET A 56 -0.26 -1.09 6.22
C MET A 56 -1.52 -0.29 5.90
N SER A 57 -1.43 0.65 4.95
CA SER A 57 -2.56 1.45 4.49
C SER A 57 -3.64 0.60 3.83
N THR A 58 -3.26 -0.30 2.92
CA THR A 58 -4.19 -1.24 2.26
C THR A 58 -4.84 -2.19 3.27
N THR A 59 -4.07 -2.72 4.22
CA THR A 59 -4.58 -3.59 5.29
C THR A 59 -5.59 -2.85 6.16
N LYS A 60 -5.33 -1.58 6.50
CA LYS A 60 -6.25 -0.73 7.25
C LYS A 60 -7.54 -0.48 6.47
N GLU A 61 -7.45 -0.06 5.21
CA GLU A 61 -8.62 0.19 4.37
C GLU A 61 -9.48 -1.06 4.21
N PHE A 62 -8.85 -2.22 3.98
CA PHE A 62 -9.56 -3.49 3.88
C PHE A 62 -10.27 -3.85 5.20
N LYS A 63 -9.60 -3.67 6.34
CA LYS A 63 -10.21 -3.85 7.66
C LYS A 63 -11.41 -2.93 7.88
N ASP A 64 -11.32 -1.66 7.47
CA ASP A 64 -12.41 -0.68 7.62
C ASP A 64 -13.63 -1.10 6.77
N VAL A 65 -13.42 -1.57 5.53
CA VAL A 65 -14.49 -2.10 4.67
C VAL A 65 -15.16 -3.32 5.28
N LEU A 66 -14.38 -4.27 5.83
CA LEU A 66 -14.93 -5.44 6.51
C LEU A 66 -15.72 -5.05 7.76
N THR A 67 -15.23 -4.09 8.52
CA THR A 67 -15.91 -3.56 9.72
C THR A 67 -17.24 -2.91 9.34
N MET A 68 -17.25 -2.06 8.31
CA MET A 68 -18.47 -1.44 7.79
C MET A 68 -19.46 -2.49 7.30
N ARG A 69 -19.00 -3.56 6.64
CA ARG A 69 -19.87 -4.66 6.22
C ARG A 69 -20.49 -5.39 7.41
N THR A 70 -19.71 -5.69 8.45
CA THR A 70 -20.19 -6.31 9.70
C THR A 70 -21.25 -5.44 10.36
N GLU A 71 -21.01 -4.13 10.45
CA GLU A 71 -21.97 -3.17 10.99
C GLU A 71 -23.27 -3.15 10.17
N ASN A 72 -23.18 -3.04 8.84
CA ASN A 72 -24.35 -3.08 7.96
C ASN A 72 -25.15 -4.37 8.13
N LEU A 73 -24.47 -5.50 8.27
CA LEU A 73 -25.13 -6.78 8.52
C LEU A 73 -25.87 -6.79 9.87
N LYS A 74 -25.23 -6.27 10.92
CA LYS A 74 -25.82 -6.17 12.26
C LYS A 74 -27.02 -5.22 12.29
N VAL A 75 -26.96 -4.09 11.59
CA VAL A 75 -28.09 -3.15 11.44
C VAL A 75 -29.26 -3.83 10.73
N HIS A 76 -29.00 -4.56 9.64
CA HIS A 76 -30.02 -5.33 8.95
C HIS A 76 -30.65 -6.40 9.84
N GLU A 77 -29.85 -7.07 10.68
CA GLU A 77 -30.33 -8.07 11.62
C GLU A 77 -31.16 -7.45 12.75
N ASN A 78 -30.70 -6.36 13.36
CA ASN A 78 -31.45 -5.62 14.38
C ASN A 78 -32.79 -5.11 13.85
N ARG A 79 -32.78 -4.48 12.66
CA ARG A 79 -34.01 -4.02 11.99
C ARG A 79 -34.98 -5.18 11.77
N ARG A 80 -34.48 -6.32 11.30
CA ARG A 80 -35.30 -7.51 11.11
C ARG A 80 -35.79 -8.06 12.45
N GLN A 81 -35.01 -8.07 13.52
CA GLN A 81 -35.50 -8.49 14.84
C GLN A 81 -36.66 -7.60 15.31
N LEU A 82 -36.57 -6.28 15.11
CA LEU A 82 -37.64 -5.33 15.47
C LEU A 82 -38.93 -5.54 14.66
N PHE A 83 -38.82 -5.90 13.37
CA PHE A 83 -39.99 -6.07 12.50
C PHE A 83 -40.46 -7.53 12.31
N SER A 84 -39.62 -8.52 12.63
CA SER A 84 -39.91 -9.95 12.48
C SER A 84 -40.43 -10.58 13.76
N SER A 85 -40.03 -10.07 14.94
CA SER A 85 -40.51 -10.63 16.23
C SER A 85 -41.96 -10.25 16.54
N ASN A 86 -42.55 -9.31 15.80
CA ASN A 86 -43.94 -8.88 15.98
C ASN A 86 -44.92 -9.49 14.95
N ALA A 87 -44.46 -10.36 14.05
CA ALA A 87 -45.32 -10.99 13.03
C ALA A 87 -46.12 -12.19 13.55
N THR A 88 -45.87 -12.66 14.78
CA THR A 88 -46.53 -13.86 15.36
C THR A 88 -47.45 -13.56 16.54
N LYS A 89 -47.73 -12.30 16.86
CA LYS A 89 -48.84 -11.92 17.75
C LYS A 89 -49.83 -11.05 16.99
N GLU A 90 -50.84 -11.71 16.46
CA GLU A 90 -52.17 -11.18 16.17
C GLU A 90 -52.24 -9.67 15.88
N SER A 91 -52.09 -9.29 14.62
CA SER A 91 -52.87 -8.17 14.09
C SER A 91 -53.87 -8.75 13.09
N PRO A 92 -55.19 -8.72 13.38
CA PRO A 92 -56.19 -8.99 12.37
C PRO A 92 -56.05 -7.86 11.34
N ASN A 93 -55.54 -8.17 10.16
CA ASN A 93 -55.47 -7.24 9.03
C ASN A 93 -56.81 -6.48 8.91
N PRO A 94 -56.88 -5.16 9.20
CA PRO A 94 -58.15 -4.43 9.18
C PRO A 94 -58.69 -4.28 7.75
N PHE A 95 -57.81 -4.44 6.74
CA PHE A 95 -58.15 -4.40 5.32
C PHE A 95 -58.71 -5.70 4.75
N VAL A 96 -58.74 -6.80 5.52
CA VAL A 96 -59.37 -8.06 5.07
C VAL A 96 -60.89 -8.07 5.32
N ARG A 97 -61.43 -7.09 6.05
CA ARG A 97 -62.88 -6.99 6.32
C ARG A 97 -63.72 -6.31 5.24
N GLN A 98 -63.13 -5.82 4.15
CA GLN A 98 -63.89 -5.29 3.01
C GLN A 98 -63.89 -6.27 1.84
N ARG A 99 -64.48 -7.45 2.06
CA ARG A 99 -64.91 -8.31 0.94
C ARG A 99 -66.39 -7.97 0.68
N PRO A 100 -66.74 -7.32 -0.44
CA PRO A 100 -68.13 -7.17 -0.81
C PRO A 100 -68.68 -8.56 -1.11
N LEU A 101 -69.79 -8.92 -0.48
CA LEU A 101 -70.60 -10.08 -0.86
C LEU A 101 -71.23 -9.81 -2.23
N ALA A 102 -70.51 -10.13 -3.30
CA ALA A 102 -71.04 -10.15 -4.66
C ALA A 102 -71.03 -11.60 -5.17
N VAL A 103 -72.22 -12.20 -5.16
CA VAL A 103 -72.60 -13.36 -5.95
C VAL A 103 -72.27 -13.09 -7.42
N LYS A 104 -71.47 -13.95 -8.07
CA LYS A 104 -71.85 -14.84 -9.19
C LYS A 104 -70.60 -15.36 -9.93
N SER A 105 -70.69 -16.61 -10.33
CA SER A 105 -69.78 -17.46 -11.09
C SER A 105 -68.92 -16.79 -12.17
N ALA A 106 -67.63 -17.15 -12.23
CA ALA A 106 -66.91 -17.44 -13.47
C ALA A 106 -65.66 -18.28 -13.17
N ALA A 107 -65.58 -19.45 -13.80
CA ALA A 107 -64.39 -20.29 -13.83
C ALA A 107 -63.26 -19.58 -14.59
N GLY A 108 -62.02 -19.70 -14.10
CA GLY A 108 -60.82 -19.25 -14.82
C GLY A 108 -60.15 -18.01 -14.24
N ALA A 109 -59.49 -18.14 -13.09
CA ALA A 109 -58.42 -17.25 -12.68
C ALA A 109 -57.47 -18.02 -11.76
N ALA A 110 -56.50 -18.69 -12.36
CA ALA A 110 -55.41 -19.32 -11.63
C ALA A 110 -54.65 -18.24 -10.84
N ASN A 111 -54.75 -18.33 -9.51
CA ASN A 111 -53.70 -18.09 -8.52
C ASN A 111 -52.68 -16.97 -8.81
N ASN A 112 -53.13 -15.72 -8.92
CA ASN A 112 -52.26 -14.56 -8.69
C ASN A 112 -52.48 -14.05 -7.25
N LEU A 113 -52.09 -14.87 -6.25
CA LEU A 113 -51.84 -14.33 -4.91
C LEU A 113 -50.57 -13.47 -4.97
N PRO A 114 -50.58 -12.22 -4.49
CA PRO A 114 -49.35 -11.42 -4.46
C PRO A 114 -48.33 -12.10 -3.53
N LYS A 115 -47.06 -12.15 -3.97
CA LYS A 115 -45.94 -12.84 -3.30
C LYS A 115 -45.73 -12.49 -1.82
N TRP A 116 -46.27 -11.38 -1.33
CA TRP A 116 -46.21 -10.99 0.09
C TRP A 116 -47.07 -11.86 1.03
N ALA A 117 -48.04 -12.62 0.49
CA ALA A 117 -48.95 -13.43 1.28
C ALA A 117 -48.35 -14.78 1.73
N ASN A 118 -47.15 -15.14 1.23
CA ASN A 118 -46.43 -16.34 1.64
C ASN A 118 -45.34 -15.97 2.65
N GLY A 119 -45.76 -15.62 3.87
CA GLY A 119 -44.91 -15.14 4.98
C GLY A 119 -43.94 -16.18 5.56
N SER A 120 -43.85 -17.38 4.99
CA SER A 120 -43.03 -18.48 5.53
C SER A 120 -41.66 -18.66 4.87
N ALA A 121 -41.32 -17.87 3.84
CA ALA A 121 -40.03 -18.00 3.12
C ALA A 121 -38.88 -17.16 3.69
N SER A 122 -39.12 -16.30 4.68
CA SER A 122 -38.12 -15.34 5.18
C SER A 122 -37.21 -15.87 6.30
N SER A 123 -37.45 -17.07 6.84
CA SER A 123 -36.69 -17.63 7.95
C SER A 123 -35.51 -18.52 7.52
N SER A 124 -35.46 -19.00 6.28
CA SER A 124 -34.40 -19.91 5.78
C SER A 124 -33.11 -19.21 5.31
N GLN A 125 -33.11 -17.87 5.24
CA GLN A 125 -31.93 -17.05 4.89
C GLN A 125 -31.05 -16.68 6.11
N LEU A 126 -31.40 -17.19 7.30
CA LEU A 126 -30.77 -16.86 8.59
C LEU A 126 -29.45 -17.59 8.82
N PHE A 127 -29.40 -18.88 8.49
CA PHE A 127 -28.27 -19.75 8.81
C PHE A 127 -26.97 -19.42 8.03
N PRO A 128 -27.00 -19.05 6.73
CA PRO A 128 -25.78 -18.71 5.99
C PRO A 128 -25.11 -17.40 6.44
N ARG A 129 -25.76 -16.59 7.29
CA ARG A 129 -25.34 -15.22 7.61
C ARG A 129 -24.55 -15.10 8.91
N ALA A 130 -24.82 -15.98 9.89
CA ALA A 130 -24.04 -16.07 11.12
C ALA A 130 -22.63 -16.62 10.86
N GLU A 131 -22.52 -17.67 10.04
CA GLU A 131 -21.23 -18.23 9.61
C GLU A 131 -20.40 -17.20 8.82
N ALA A 132 -21.06 -16.42 7.94
CA ALA A 132 -20.42 -15.36 7.20
C ALA A 132 -19.82 -14.27 8.11
N LEU A 133 -20.50 -13.93 9.21
CA LEU A 133 -20.02 -12.95 10.18
C LEU A 133 -18.82 -13.47 10.95
N GLN A 134 -18.86 -14.71 11.42
CA GLN A 134 -17.76 -15.33 12.16
C GLN A 134 -16.47 -15.38 11.32
N ASN A 135 -16.59 -15.70 10.03
CA ASN A 135 -15.45 -15.71 9.10
C ASN A 135 -14.86 -14.30 8.87
N VAL A 136 -15.72 -13.27 8.80
CA VAL A 136 -15.27 -11.88 8.69
C VAL A 136 -14.61 -11.42 9.98
N GLU A 137 -15.15 -11.78 11.15
CA GLU A 137 -14.55 -11.45 12.45
C GLU A 137 -13.17 -12.07 12.63
N SER A 138 -12.99 -13.35 12.25
CA SER A 138 -11.67 -13.99 12.24
C SER A 138 -10.70 -13.25 11.34
N THR A 139 -11.15 -12.87 10.14
CA THR A 139 -10.33 -12.13 9.17
C THR A 139 -9.92 -10.75 9.71
N ILE A 140 -10.84 -10.02 10.35
CA ILE A 140 -10.54 -8.73 10.99
C ILE A 140 -9.50 -8.90 12.09
N HIS A 141 -9.59 -9.97 12.89
CA HIS A 141 -8.62 -10.25 13.95
C HIS A 141 -7.23 -10.53 13.38
N GLU A 142 -7.12 -11.39 12.37
CA GLU A 142 -5.86 -11.71 11.69
C GLU A 142 -5.23 -10.47 11.03
N LEU A 143 -6.03 -9.65 10.34
CA LEU A 143 -5.57 -8.36 9.81
C LEU A 143 -5.11 -7.42 10.93
N GLY A 144 -5.76 -7.47 12.09
CA GLY A 144 -5.33 -6.77 13.29
C GLY A 144 -3.95 -7.22 13.79
N THR A 145 -3.65 -8.51 13.72
CA THR A 145 -2.33 -9.05 14.04
C THR A 145 -1.27 -8.57 13.03
N ILE A 146 -1.55 -8.68 11.72
CA ILE A 146 -0.66 -8.18 10.66
C ILE A 146 -0.43 -6.67 10.82
N PHE A 147 -1.47 -5.91 11.11
CA PHE A 147 -1.38 -4.47 11.32
C PHE A 147 -0.48 -4.12 12.52
N ASN A 148 -0.59 -4.84 13.64
CA ASN A 148 0.30 -4.63 14.78
C ASN A 148 1.74 -5.02 14.45
N GLN A 149 1.95 -6.12 13.73
CA GLN A 149 3.28 -6.51 13.27
C GLN A 149 3.90 -5.41 12.39
N LEU A 150 3.17 -4.93 11.38
CA LEU A 150 3.61 -3.80 10.53
C LEU A 150 3.85 -2.54 11.35
N ALA A 151 2.97 -2.21 12.31
CA ALA A 151 3.16 -1.06 13.19
C ALA A 151 4.46 -1.16 14.01
N THR A 152 4.80 -2.34 14.53
CA THR A 152 6.06 -2.56 15.24
C THR A 152 7.27 -2.51 14.31
N LEU A 153 7.16 -3.02 13.08
CA LEU A 153 8.24 -2.98 12.10
C LEU A 153 8.49 -1.55 11.60
N VAL A 154 7.44 -0.73 11.50
CA VAL A 154 7.52 0.69 11.11
C VAL A 154 7.96 1.56 12.29
N SER A 155 7.54 1.27 13.53
CA SER A 155 7.95 2.04 14.71
C SER A 155 9.39 1.79 15.13
N GLN A 156 9.91 0.56 14.98
CA GLN A 156 11.32 0.27 15.20
C GLN A 156 12.23 0.99 14.21
N GLN A 157 11.75 1.24 12.99
CA GLN A 157 12.49 1.97 11.97
C GLN A 157 12.43 3.49 12.14
N GLY A 158 11.81 3.99 13.22
CA GLY A 158 12.01 5.33 13.75
C GLY A 158 12.03 6.45 12.71
N GLU A 159 10.84 7.00 12.43
CA GLU A 159 10.67 8.38 11.94
C GLU A 159 11.07 8.63 10.48
N LEU A 160 10.06 8.64 9.60
CA LEU A 160 10.10 9.23 8.26
C LEU A 160 10.21 10.76 8.33
N ALA A 161 11.28 11.27 8.94
CA ALA A 161 11.66 12.66 8.81
C ALA A 161 13.01 12.69 8.09
N ILE A 162 12.94 13.00 6.79
CA ILE A 162 14.06 13.51 5.98
C ILE A 162 14.98 12.43 5.37
N ARG A 163 14.43 11.68 4.39
CA ARG A 163 15.21 10.95 3.37
C ARG A 163 15.82 11.86 2.28
N ILE A 164 15.95 13.16 2.54
CA ILE A 164 16.57 14.12 1.60
C ILE A 164 18.06 14.32 1.94
N ASP A 165 18.46 14.19 3.20
CA ASP A 165 19.81 14.58 3.62
C ASP A 165 20.87 13.51 3.32
N GLU A 166 20.53 12.22 3.35
CA GLU A 166 21.52 11.13 3.13
C GLU A 166 22.08 11.16 1.70
N ASN A 167 21.23 11.38 0.70
CA ASN A 167 21.69 11.52 -0.70
C ASN A 167 22.43 12.85 -0.94
N MET A 168 22.28 13.85 -0.07
CA MET A 168 23.02 15.12 -0.16
C MET A 168 24.47 14.96 0.29
N ASP A 169 24.72 14.17 1.34
CA ASP A 169 26.08 13.92 1.87
C ASP A 169 26.95 13.14 0.87
N ASP A 170 26.38 12.11 0.25
CA ASP A 170 27.06 11.36 -0.83
C ASP A 170 27.32 12.24 -2.06
N THR A 171 26.36 13.11 -2.41
CA THR A 171 26.56 14.08 -3.49
C THR A 171 27.67 15.07 -3.15
N LEU A 172 27.76 15.50 -1.88
CA LEU A 172 28.77 16.44 -1.40
C LEU A 172 30.18 15.82 -1.48
N THR A 173 30.36 14.59 -1.03
CA THR A 173 31.66 13.90 -1.09
C THR A 173 32.13 13.65 -2.54
N ASN A 174 31.21 13.27 -3.43
CA ASN A 174 31.53 13.08 -4.86
C ASN A 174 31.88 14.41 -5.56
N VAL A 175 31.15 15.50 -5.23
CA VAL A 175 31.42 16.84 -5.78
C VAL A 175 32.75 17.38 -5.24
N GLU A 176 33.06 17.18 -3.96
CA GLU A 176 34.33 17.58 -3.35
C GLU A 176 35.52 16.82 -3.96
N GLY A 177 35.36 15.51 -4.19
CA GLY A 177 36.34 14.69 -4.92
C GLY A 177 36.56 15.17 -6.37
N ALA A 178 35.47 15.52 -7.07
CA ALA A 178 35.54 16.09 -8.42
C ALA A 178 36.23 17.46 -8.45
N GLN A 179 35.96 18.32 -7.46
CA GLN A 179 36.63 19.61 -7.30
C GLN A 179 38.14 19.43 -7.05
N GLY A 180 38.53 18.46 -6.23
CA GLY A 180 39.93 18.12 -5.98
C GLY A 180 40.66 17.66 -7.25
N ALA A 181 40.01 16.83 -8.08
CA ALA A 181 40.57 16.40 -9.35
C ALA A 181 40.75 17.56 -10.35
N LEU A 182 39.78 18.47 -10.43
CA LEU A 182 39.87 19.67 -11.26
C LEU A 182 40.98 20.63 -10.78
N LEU A 183 41.12 20.84 -9.47
CA LEU A 183 42.20 21.63 -8.89
C LEU A 183 43.58 21.02 -9.20
N LYS A 184 43.70 19.70 -9.08
CA LYS A 184 44.93 18.98 -9.42
C LYS A 184 45.29 19.13 -10.89
N TYR A 185 44.31 19.04 -11.80
CA TYR A 185 44.52 19.23 -13.23
C TYR A 185 44.92 20.68 -13.57
N LEU A 186 44.26 21.67 -12.96
CA LEU A 186 44.56 23.09 -13.16
C LEU A 186 45.98 23.43 -12.65
N ASN A 187 46.39 22.88 -11.51
CA ASN A 187 47.75 23.06 -11.00
C ASN A 187 48.80 22.40 -11.92
N SER A 188 48.52 21.19 -12.44
CA SER A 188 49.39 20.52 -13.41
C SER A 188 49.52 21.29 -14.72
N ILE A 189 48.44 21.92 -15.21
CA ILE A 189 48.48 22.76 -16.41
C ILE A 189 49.25 24.06 -16.17
N SER A 190 49.11 24.65 -14.98
CA SER A 190 49.80 25.88 -14.57
C SER A 190 51.30 25.68 -14.50
N SER A 191 51.76 24.57 -13.90
CA SER A 191 53.19 24.24 -13.78
C SER A 191 53.89 24.18 -15.15
N ASN A 192 53.24 23.58 -16.14
CA ASN A 192 53.78 23.47 -17.50
C ASN A 192 53.93 24.81 -18.23
N ARG A 193 53.26 25.89 -17.79
CA ARG A 193 53.46 27.23 -18.36
C ARG A 193 54.87 27.77 -18.09
N TRP A 194 55.43 27.47 -16.93
CA TRP A 194 56.79 27.89 -16.59
C TRP A 194 57.85 27.06 -17.34
N LEU A 195 57.52 25.81 -17.69
CA LEU A 195 58.35 25.02 -18.59
C LEU A 195 58.29 25.57 -20.02
N MET A 196 57.10 25.93 -20.51
CA MET A 196 56.92 26.58 -21.81
C MET A 196 57.66 27.92 -21.91
N ILE A 197 57.64 28.76 -20.86
CA ILE A 197 58.32 30.06 -20.89
C ILE A 197 59.85 29.90 -21.03
N LYS A 198 60.43 28.87 -20.39
CA LYS A 198 61.86 28.57 -20.48
C LYS A 198 62.27 28.10 -21.87
N ILE A 199 61.49 27.18 -22.47
CA ILE A 199 61.72 26.70 -23.84
C ILE A 199 61.62 27.85 -24.84
N PHE A 200 60.61 28.71 -24.68
CA PHE A 200 60.42 29.88 -25.53
C PHE A 200 61.60 30.87 -25.40
N PHE A 201 62.12 31.10 -24.19
CA PHE A 201 63.28 31.95 -23.98
C PHE A 201 64.54 31.41 -24.68
N VAL A 202 64.78 30.10 -24.59
CA VAL A 202 65.92 29.45 -25.29
C VAL A 202 65.78 29.60 -26.80
N LEU A 203 64.58 29.43 -27.35
CA LEU A 203 64.32 29.63 -28.79
C LEU A 203 64.57 31.08 -29.24
N ILE A 204 64.18 32.07 -28.44
CA ILE A 204 64.44 33.49 -28.75
C ILE A 204 65.94 33.79 -28.77
N VAL A 205 66.68 33.33 -27.75
CA VAL A 205 68.14 33.56 -27.69
C VAL A 205 68.83 32.88 -28.87
N PHE A 206 68.44 31.65 -29.20
CA PHE A 206 68.95 30.95 -30.38
C PHE A 206 68.68 31.72 -31.68
N LEU A 207 67.47 32.23 -31.86
CA LEU A 207 67.10 33.01 -33.05
C LEU A 207 67.89 34.32 -33.15
N MET A 208 68.12 35.01 -32.04
CA MET A 208 68.95 36.22 -32.00
C MET A 208 70.40 35.93 -32.40
N VAL A 209 70.99 34.85 -31.88
CA VAL A 209 72.36 34.43 -32.24
C VAL A 209 72.42 34.01 -33.71
N PHE A 210 71.45 33.25 -34.18
CA PHE A 210 71.38 32.81 -35.57
C PHE A 210 71.29 34.00 -36.53
N LEU A 211 70.40 34.97 -36.27
CA LEU A 211 70.29 36.17 -37.10
C LEU A 211 71.57 37.00 -37.09
N PHE A 212 72.25 37.12 -35.95
CA PHE A 212 73.50 37.87 -35.86
C PHE A 212 74.68 37.21 -36.60
N PHE A 213 74.71 35.88 -36.67
CA PHE A 213 75.78 35.13 -37.33
C PHE A 213 75.51 34.80 -38.80
N VAL A 214 74.23 34.77 -39.22
CA VAL A 214 73.83 34.44 -40.60
C VAL A 214 73.55 35.70 -41.45
N ALA A 215 73.09 36.80 -40.84
CA ALA A 215 72.99 38.10 -41.51
C ALA A 215 74.31 38.89 -41.39
#